data_AF-A0AA95FCU8-F1
#
_entry.id   AF-A0AA95FCU8-F1
#
_cell.length_a   1.000
_cell.length_b   1.000
_cell.length_c   1.000
_cell.angle_alpha   90.00
_cell.angle_beta   90.00
_cell.angle_gamma   90.00
#
_symmetry.space_group_name_H-M   'P 1'
#
loop_
_entity.id
_entity.type
_entity.pdbx_description
1 polymer ?
#
loop_
_entity_poly.entity_id
_entity_poly.type
_entity_poly.pdbx_seq_one_letter_code
_entity_poly.pdbx_strand_id
1 'polypeptide(L)'
;MTSGGPSQPEQPSPYTPPAASGQPAPYTQQQYSSSAYTPAAFSTQQQYASALAQPTNYTPPAPVAPSPAESLPALPVPTRKGRTVSIWLFGILGFLLLGLIGYFVWALGPLASVIGLVLALIPLTIVFLGVRMIDRWEPEPKRLVFFAIAWGAIAAVGLTLLVDVGITLLVGPRDDVLTAVIQAPIVEEFWKGLGVFLVFLVARRAFDGPVDGVVYGALVGAGFAFTENIQYFAISLIEGGGEELTVTFVVRALLSPFAHAMFTSLTGFAIGLAARRHASAGTAAAAGLLGLLGAVVLHGLWNGSATFADFFVLYFTLQVPLFVGFILGIIALRREEARLTRARLGEYAAAGWFTPEEVTMLATPAGRKTGLAWAAQLRGDRRPLMREFIKDATALASVRQRAVTGRDPLAADDERALLIRTRATRAALLGY
;
A
#
# COMPACT_ATOMS: atom_id res chain seq x y z
N MET A 1 45.14 -36.55 44.30
CA MET A 1 45.52 -35.39 43.47
C MET A 1 44.28 -34.52 43.31
N THR A 2 44.31 -33.40 44.04
CA THR A 2 43.53 -32.15 43.96
C THR A 2 42.19 -32.09 43.22
N SER A 3 41.13 -31.96 44.00
CA SER A 3 39.78 -31.47 43.65
C SER A 3 39.78 -29.93 43.54
N GLY A 4 39.50 -29.38 42.35
CA GLY A 4 39.30 -27.94 42.12
C GLY A 4 37.81 -27.60 42.07
N GLY A 5 37.32 -26.87 43.08
CA GLY A 5 35.96 -26.31 43.10
C GLY A 5 35.83 -25.01 42.29
N PRO A 6 34.60 -24.56 41.99
CA PRO A 6 34.35 -23.38 41.17
C PRO A 6 34.71 -22.08 41.91
N SER A 7 35.35 -21.16 41.19
CA SER A 7 35.73 -19.82 41.62
C SER A 7 34.50 -18.94 41.92
N GLN A 8 34.46 -18.35 43.11
CA GLN A 8 33.48 -17.31 43.47
C GLN A 8 33.72 -16.03 42.64
N PRO A 9 32.67 -15.27 42.30
CA PRO A 9 32.81 -13.95 41.69
C PRO A 9 33.28 -12.93 42.74
N GLU A 10 34.37 -12.21 42.46
CA GLU A 10 34.84 -11.07 43.24
C GLU A 10 33.76 -9.97 43.29
N GLN A 11 33.43 -9.51 44.50
CA GLN A 11 32.62 -8.32 44.69
C GLN A 11 33.44 -7.07 44.30
N PRO A 12 32.88 -6.12 43.54
CA PRO A 12 33.58 -4.87 43.25
C PRO A 12 33.70 -4.03 44.53
N SER A 13 34.90 -3.52 44.79
CA SER A 13 35.20 -2.61 45.91
C SER A 13 34.26 -1.39 45.91
N PRO A 14 33.81 -0.89 47.08
CA PRO A 14 32.99 0.31 47.15
C PRO A 14 33.76 1.52 46.60
N TYR A 15 33.16 2.20 45.62
CA TYR A 15 33.65 3.48 45.12
C TYR A 15 33.63 4.52 46.24
N THR A 16 34.80 5.04 46.61
CA THR A 16 34.94 6.19 47.51
C THR A 16 35.19 7.42 46.63
N PRO A 17 34.24 8.39 46.55
CA PRO A 17 34.47 9.60 45.77
C PRO A 17 35.62 10.42 46.37
N PRO A 18 36.45 11.07 45.55
CA PRO A 18 37.50 11.96 46.05
C PRO A 18 36.87 13.11 46.85
N ALA A 19 37.52 13.51 47.94
CA ALA A 19 37.10 14.64 48.75
C ALA A 19 36.99 15.90 47.88
N ALA A 20 35.83 16.55 47.92
CA ALA A 20 35.56 17.79 47.19
C ALA A 20 36.38 18.94 47.79
N SER A 21 37.66 19.03 47.42
CA SER A 21 38.47 20.22 47.66
C SER A 21 38.06 21.32 46.68
N GLY A 22 37.22 22.25 47.14
CA GLY A 22 36.98 23.52 46.44
C GLY A 22 35.53 23.79 46.01
N GLN A 23 34.53 23.50 46.85
CA GLN A 23 33.24 24.18 46.71
C GLN A 23 33.46 25.68 46.92
N PRO A 24 33.19 26.56 45.93
CA PRO A 24 33.20 27.99 46.18
C PRO A 24 32.15 28.30 47.27
N ALA A 25 32.49 29.23 48.16
CA ALA A 25 31.58 29.64 49.21
C ALA A 25 30.22 30.04 48.61
N PRO A 26 29.09 29.66 49.22
CA PRO A 26 27.77 30.04 48.73
C PRO A 26 27.70 31.58 48.65
N TYR A 27 27.26 32.09 47.51
CA TYR A 27 27.08 33.51 47.30
C TYR A 27 26.18 34.09 48.40
N THR A 28 26.59 35.23 48.96
CA THR A 28 25.76 35.95 49.92
C THR A 28 24.51 36.50 49.24
N GLN A 29 23.43 36.74 49.99
CA GLN A 29 22.20 37.30 49.41
C GLN A 29 22.45 38.60 48.63
N GLN A 30 23.40 39.43 49.07
CA GLN A 30 23.79 40.66 48.36
C GLN A 30 24.43 40.39 46.98
N GLN A 31 25.17 39.29 46.84
CA GLN A 31 25.77 38.89 45.56
C GLN A 31 24.73 38.32 44.58
N TYR A 32 23.67 37.67 45.07
CA TYR A 32 22.54 37.25 44.23
C TYR A 32 21.74 38.45 43.71
N SER A 33 21.48 39.45 44.55
CA SER A 33 20.68 40.64 44.16
C SER A 33 21.37 41.57 43.17
N SER A 34 22.68 41.42 42.96
CA SER A 34 23.48 42.23 42.03
C SER A 34 23.83 41.50 40.73
N SER A 35 23.38 40.25 40.56
CA SER A 35 23.60 39.47 39.35
C SER A 35 22.75 39.99 38.19
N ALA A 36 23.38 40.26 37.05
CA ALA A 36 22.70 40.66 35.81
C ALA A 36 21.83 39.56 35.18
N TYR A 37 21.75 38.39 35.82
CA TYR A 37 21.08 37.19 35.33
C TYR A 37 19.88 36.76 36.21
N THR A 38 19.20 37.71 36.85
CA THR A 38 17.86 37.48 37.40
C THR A 38 16.81 37.90 36.36
N PRO A 39 16.07 36.95 35.76
CA PRO A 39 14.87 37.29 35.00
C PRO A 39 13.93 38.10 35.91
N ALA A 40 13.30 39.16 35.39
CA ALA A 40 12.39 40.00 36.17
C ALA A 40 11.23 39.25 36.83
N ALA A 41 10.95 38.01 36.40
CA ALA A 41 9.98 37.12 37.03
C ALA A 41 10.42 36.56 38.40
N PHE A 42 11.71 36.63 38.74
CA PHE A 42 12.27 36.17 40.02
C PHE A 42 12.66 37.31 40.97
N SER A 43 12.63 38.57 40.53
CA SER A 43 12.91 39.73 41.40
C SER A 43 11.71 40.11 42.27
N THR A 44 10.52 39.59 41.99
CA THR A 44 9.40 39.61 42.93
C THR A 44 9.59 38.51 43.98
N GLN A 45 10.40 38.78 45.00
CA GLN A 45 10.18 38.10 46.28
C GLN A 45 8.71 38.37 46.66
N GLN A 46 7.89 37.32 46.72
CA GLN A 46 6.57 37.43 47.34
C GLN A 46 6.79 37.91 48.78
N GLN A 47 6.54 39.20 49.02
CA GLN A 47 6.52 39.76 50.35
C GLN A 47 5.31 39.16 51.06
N TYR A 48 5.56 38.14 51.88
CA TYR A 48 4.58 37.69 52.85
C TYR A 48 4.31 38.84 53.82
N ALA A 49 3.05 39.16 54.07
CA ALA A 49 2.66 40.30 54.91
C ALA A 49 3.11 40.18 56.39
N SER A 50 3.55 38.98 56.82
CA SER A 50 4.02 38.69 58.17
C SER A 50 4.85 37.40 58.19
N ALA A 51 5.73 37.24 59.19
CA ALA A 51 6.50 36.01 59.45
C ALA A 51 5.63 34.79 59.80
N LEU A 52 4.34 35.01 60.14
CA LEU A 52 3.35 33.96 60.38
C LEU A 52 2.36 33.76 59.22
N ALA A 53 2.52 34.47 58.11
CA ALA A 53 1.64 34.31 56.97
C ALA A 53 1.89 32.95 56.30
N GLN A 54 0.85 32.12 56.23
CA GLN A 54 0.93 30.87 55.49
C GLN A 54 0.92 31.14 53.98
N PRO A 55 1.67 30.35 53.18
CA PRO A 55 1.59 30.45 51.73
C PRO A 55 0.14 30.19 51.30
N THR A 56 -0.42 31.12 50.52
CA THR A 56 -1.71 30.88 49.88
C THR A 56 -1.57 29.64 49.00
N ASN A 57 -2.52 28.70 49.13
CA ASN A 57 -2.55 27.53 48.26
C ASN A 57 -2.51 27.99 46.81
N TYR A 58 -1.37 27.77 46.15
CA TYR A 58 -1.26 27.97 44.71
C TYR A 58 -2.24 27.01 44.06
N THR A 59 -3.39 27.54 43.65
CA THR A 59 -4.31 26.83 42.77
C THR A 59 -3.80 27.17 41.39
N PRO A 60 -3.10 26.26 40.68
CA PRO A 60 -2.76 26.52 39.29
C PRO A 60 -4.04 26.92 38.56
N PRO A 61 -4.01 27.94 37.69
CA PRO A 61 -5.16 28.23 36.86
C PRO A 61 -5.58 26.92 36.20
N ALA A 62 -6.90 26.64 36.21
CA ALA A 62 -7.43 25.46 35.55
C ALA A 62 -6.79 25.38 34.15
N PRO A 63 -6.23 24.23 33.75
CA PRO A 63 -5.60 24.13 32.44
C PRO A 63 -6.57 24.70 31.43
N VAL A 64 -6.13 25.71 30.69
CA VAL A 64 -6.94 26.36 29.67
C VAL A 64 -7.52 25.23 28.84
N ALA A 65 -8.85 25.09 28.84
CA ALA A 65 -9.51 24.08 28.04
C ALA A 65 -8.90 24.20 26.63
N PRO A 66 -8.40 23.11 26.03
CA PRO A 66 -7.78 23.20 24.72
C PRO A 66 -8.73 24.00 23.83
N SER A 67 -8.22 25.05 23.17
CA SER A 67 -8.98 25.80 22.16
C SER A 67 -9.77 24.80 21.33
N PRO A 68 -11.04 25.10 20.97
CA PRO A 68 -11.89 24.17 20.24
C PRO A 68 -11.05 23.59 19.10
N ALA A 69 -10.82 22.27 19.17
CA ALA A 69 -9.75 21.60 18.46
C ALA A 69 -9.65 22.17 17.05
N GLU A 70 -8.55 22.87 16.76
CA GLU A 70 -8.22 23.25 15.38
C GLU A 70 -8.44 21.98 14.57
N SER A 71 -9.38 22.02 13.62
CA SER A 71 -9.67 20.85 12.81
C SER A 71 -8.36 20.40 12.19
N LEU A 72 -8.02 19.12 12.36
CA LEU A 72 -6.75 18.59 11.87
C LEU A 72 -6.54 19.04 10.43
N PRO A 73 -5.37 19.61 10.08
CA PRO A 73 -5.17 20.18 8.76
C PRO A 73 -5.49 19.14 7.69
N ALA A 74 -6.40 19.51 6.78
CA ALA A 74 -6.68 18.69 5.63
C ALA A 74 -5.41 18.58 4.79
N LEU A 75 -5.12 17.39 4.27
CA LEU A 75 -4.01 17.23 3.34
C LEU A 75 -4.27 18.09 2.09
N PRO A 76 -3.24 18.78 1.56
CA PRO A 76 -3.34 19.53 0.32
C PRO A 76 -3.95 18.68 -0.80
N VAL A 77 -5.13 19.07 -1.28
CA VAL A 77 -5.75 18.41 -2.44
C VAL A 77 -5.00 18.91 -3.68
N PRO A 78 -4.41 18.02 -4.50
CA PRO A 78 -3.73 18.46 -5.71
C PRO A 78 -4.68 19.27 -6.60
N THR A 79 -4.14 20.30 -7.25
CA THR A 79 -4.91 21.22 -8.10
C THR A 79 -5.78 20.46 -9.11
N ARG A 80 -6.99 20.96 -9.38
CA ARG A 80 -8.01 20.32 -10.26
C ARG A 80 -7.59 20.17 -11.74
N LYS A 81 -6.33 20.37 -12.10
CA LYS A 81 -5.82 20.15 -13.46
C LYS A 81 -5.98 18.67 -13.81
N GLY A 82 -6.80 18.37 -14.81
CA GLY A 82 -7.08 17.00 -15.27
C GLY A 82 -8.44 16.42 -14.88
N ARG A 83 -9.28 17.14 -14.10
CA ARG A 83 -10.62 16.65 -13.70
C ARG A 83 -11.50 16.29 -14.90
N THR A 84 -11.43 17.09 -15.96
CA THR A 84 -12.18 16.86 -17.21
C THR A 84 -11.74 15.57 -17.90
N VAL A 85 -10.43 15.29 -17.95
CA VAL A 85 -9.88 14.05 -18.53
C VAL A 85 -10.36 12.84 -17.73
N SER A 86 -10.33 12.90 -16.40
CA SER A 86 -10.87 11.83 -15.57
C SER A 86 -12.36 11.60 -15.81
N ILE A 87 -13.18 12.66 -15.90
CA ILE A 87 -14.62 12.53 -16.15
C ILE A 87 -14.90 11.83 -17.48
N TRP A 88 -14.25 12.27 -18.57
CA TRP A 88 -14.42 11.62 -19.87
C TRP A 88 -13.96 10.17 -19.85
N LEU A 89 -12.83 9.90 -19.22
CA LEU A 89 -12.28 8.55 -19.12
C LEU A 89 -13.21 7.62 -18.33
N PHE A 90 -13.76 8.04 -17.19
CA PHE A 90 -14.77 7.27 -16.46
C PHE A 90 -16.10 7.16 -17.22
N GLY A 91 -16.50 8.19 -17.96
CA GLY A 91 -17.71 8.17 -18.81
C GLY A 91 -17.61 7.16 -19.94
N ILE A 92 -16.48 7.14 -20.66
CA ILE A 92 -16.16 6.16 -21.71
C ILE A 92 -16.13 4.75 -21.10
N LEU A 93 -15.47 4.58 -19.96
CA LEU A 93 -15.40 3.30 -19.25
C LEU A 93 -16.81 2.80 -18.90
N GLY A 94 -17.68 3.67 -18.36
CA GLY A 94 -19.07 3.33 -18.06
C GLY A 94 -19.87 2.93 -19.30
N PHE A 95 -19.73 3.66 -20.41
CA PHE A 95 -20.37 3.33 -21.68
C PHE A 95 -19.91 1.97 -22.22
N LEU A 96 -18.60 1.69 -22.20
CA LEU A 96 -18.04 0.41 -22.65
C LEU A 96 -18.49 -0.75 -21.76
N LEU A 97 -18.61 -0.57 -20.43
CA LEU A 97 -19.16 -1.58 -19.54
C LEU A 97 -20.64 -1.90 -19.86
N LEU A 98 -21.45 -0.89 -20.17
CA LEU A 98 -22.83 -1.11 -20.59
C LEU A 98 -22.89 -1.87 -21.93
N GLY A 99 -22.03 -1.50 -22.89
CA GLY A 99 -21.88 -2.24 -24.14
C GLY A 99 -21.48 -3.70 -23.92
N LEU A 100 -20.55 -3.96 -22.99
CA LEU A 100 -20.11 -5.30 -22.61
C LEU A 100 -21.25 -6.15 -22.01
N ILE A 101 -22.04 -5.56 -21.12
CA ILE A 101 -23.23 -6.22 -20.55
C ILE A 101 -24.23 -6.55 -21.67
N GLY A 102 -24.49 -5.60 -22.57
CA GLY A 102 -25.35 -5.82 -23.73
C GLY A 102 -24.84 -6.93 -24.65
N TYR A 103 -23.53 -6.98 -24.89
CA TYR A 103 -22.87 -8.02 -25.68
C TYR A 103 -23.08 -9.41 -25.07
N PHE A 104 -22.83 -9.60 -23.77
CA PHE A 104 -23.01 -10.92 -23.16
C PHE A 104 -24.47 -11.37 -23.18
N VAL A 105 -25.41 -10.48 -22.85
CA VAL A 105 -26.83 -10.80 -22.90
C VAL A 105 -27.26 -11.21 -24.31
N TRP A 106 -26.73 -10.55 -25.33
CA TRP A 106 -27.02 -10.86 -26.73
C TRP A 106 -26.33 -12.15 -27.21
N ALA A 107 -25.05 -12.34 -26.90
CA ALA A 107 -24.23 -13.45 -27.42
C ALA A 107 -24.44 -14.77 -26.67
N LEU A 108 -24.61 -14.73 -25.35
CA LEU A 108 -24.70 -15.91 -24.47
C LEU A 108 -26.12 -16.15 -23.96
N GLY A 109 -27.01 -15.18 -24.13
CA GLY A 109 -28.35 -15.18 -23.55
C GLY A 109 -28.38 -14.72 -22.08
N PRO A 110 -29.54 -14.24 -21.58
CA PRO A 110 -29.63 -13.66 -20.24
C PRO A 110 -29.27 -14.64 -19.11
N LEU A 111 -29.75 -15.89 -19.19
CA LEU A 111 -29.57 -16.87 -18.11
C LEU A 111 -28.10 -17.26 -17.95
N ALA A 112 -27.43 -17.67 -19.03
CA ALA A 112 -26.02 -18.06 -19.00
C ALA A 112 -25.13 -16.89 -18.60
N SER A 113 -25.44 -15.67 -19.06
CA SER A 113 -24.72 -14.45 -18.66
C SER A 113 -24.81 -14.20 -17.15
N VAL A 114 -26.00 -14.35 -16.55
CA VAL A 114 -26.19 -14.15 -15.10
C VAL A 114 -25.48 -15.23 -14.30
N ILE A 115 -25.56 -16.49 -14.71
CA ILE A 115 -24.85 -17.59 -14.03
C ILE A 115 -23.34 -17.39 -14.12
N GLY A 116 -22.81 -17.10 -15.30
CA GLY A 116 -21.39 -16.80 -15.50
C GLY A 116 -20.92 -15.61 -14.67
N LEU A 117 -21.71 -14.53 -14.61
CA LEU A 117 -21.46 -13.36 -13.77
C LEU A 117 -21.34 -13.74 -12.29
N VAL A 118 -22.32 -14.45 -11.75
CA VAL A 118 -22.36 -14.83 -10.34
C VAL A 118 -21.16 -15.71 -9.98
N LEU A 119 -20.83 -16.68 -10.82
CA LEU A 119 -19.68 -17.56 -10.58
C LEU A 119 -18.35 -16.82 -10.71
N ALA A 120 -18.21 -15.89 -11.66
CA ALA A 120 -16.99 -15.09 -11.87
C ALA A 120 -16.71 -14.12 -10.71
N LEU A 121 -17.72 -13.72 -9.92
CA LEU A 121 -17.51 -12.91 -8.71
C LEU A 121 -16.68 -13.64 -7.64
N ILE A 122 -16.71 -14.98 -7.61
CA ILE A 122 -15.96 -15.77 -6.63
C ILE A 122 -14.45 -15.59 -6.81
N PRO A 123 -13.83 -15.93 -7.96
CA PRO A 123 -12.39 -15.71 -8.16
C PRO A 123 -12.02 -14.23 -8.11
N LEU A 124 -12.86 -13.31 -8.63
CA LEU A 124 -12.62 -11.87 -8.50
C LEU A 124 -12.48 -11.46 -7.02
N THR A 125 -13.37 -11.96 -6.16
CA THR A 125 -13.32 -11.69 -4.72
C THR A 125 -12.07 -12.28 -4.08
N ILE A 126 -11.70 -13.52 -4.43
CA ILE A 126 -10.48 -14.17 -3.93
C ILE A 126 -9.25 -13.31 -4.26
N VAL A 127 -9.12 -12.88 -5.52
CA VAL A 127 -7.99 -12.04 -5.94
C VAL A 127 -8.04 -10.67 -5.27
N PHE A 128 -9.20 -10.02 -5.23
CA PHE A 128 -9.36 -8.71 -4.61
C PHE A 128 -8.99 -8.73 -3.12
N LEU A 129 -9.39 -9.78 -2.38
CA LEU A 129 -9.00 -9.95 -0.99
C LEU A 129 -7.50 -10.20 -0.85
N GLY A 130 -6.91 -11.01 -1.74
CA GLY A 130 -5.45 -11.19 -1.81
C GLY A 130 -4.72 -9.87 -2.02
N VAL A 131 -5.14 -9.06 -2.99
CA VAL A 131 -4.59 -7.72 -3.25
C VAL A 131 -4.79 -6.80 -2.04
N ARG A 132 -5.95 -6.83 -1.39
CA ARG A 132 -6.20 -6.03 -0.17
C ARG A 132 -5.31 -6.45 1.01
N MET A 133 -4.89 -7.71 1.09
CA MET A 133 -3.88 -8.15 2.06
C MET A 133 -2.51 -7.59 1.70
N ILE A 134 -2.17 -7.57 0.41
CA ILE A 134 -0.95 -6.96 -0.10
C ILE A 134 -0.98 -5.45 0.12
N ASP A 135 -2.11 -4.75 0.05
CA ASP A 135 -2.21 -3.29 0.17
C ASP A 135 -2.89 -2.83 1.48
N ARG A 136 -2.67 -3.57 2.56
CA ARG A 136 -3.39 -3.32 3.82
C ARG A 136 -3.09 -1.94 4.46
N TRP A 137 -1.92 -1.37 4.18
CA TRP A 137 -1.34 -0.29 4.99
C TRP A 137 -1.33 1.07 4.30
N GLU A 138 -1.32 1.11 2.96
CA GLU A 138 -1.47 2.33 2.17
C GLU A 138 -2.60 2.15 1.14
N PRO A 139 -3.87 1.95 1.57
CA PRO A 139 -4.93 1.54 0.65
C PRO A 139 -5.07 2.47 -0.54
N GLU A 140 -5.05 1.89 -1.74
CA GLU A 140 -5.15 2.63 -2.98
C GLU A 140 -6.48 3.42 -3.07
N PRO A 141 -6.48 4.60 -3.72
CA PRO A 141 -7.69 5.38 -3.92
C PRO A 141 -8.78 4.55 -4.61
N LYS A 142 -9.97 4.44 -3.98
CA LYS A 142 -11.10 3.63 -4.48
C LYS A 142 -11.44 3.85 -5.96
N ARG A 143 -11.27 5.08 -6.45
CA ARG A 143 -11.50 5.44 -7.85
C ARG A 143 -10.52 4.76 -8.81
N LEU A 144 -9.25 4.65 -8.41
CA LEU A 144 -8.21 3.99 -9.20
C LEU A 144 -8.35 2.47 -9.13
N VAL A 145 -8.75 1.94 -7.98
CA VAL A 145 -9.11 0.52 -7.84
C VAL A 145 -10.26 0.15 -8.77
N PHE A 146 -11.35 0.93 -8.76
CA PHE A 146 -12.46 0.74 -9.68
C PHE A 146 -12.02 0.86 -11.13
N PHE A 147 -11.24 1.90 -11.46
CA PHE A 147 -10.71 2.08 -12.81
C PHE A 147 -9.89 0.87 -13.29
N ALA A 148 -8.98 0.36 -12.46
CA ALA A 148 -8.12 -0.77 -12.81
C ALA A 148 -8.95 -2.03 -13.12
N ILE A 149 -9.89 -2.39 -12.23
CA ILE A 149 -10.78 -3.55 -12.45
C ILE A 149 -11.65 -3.34 -13.70
N ALA A 150 -12.29 -2.18 -13.83
CA ALA A 150 -13.17 -1.89 -14.96
C ALA A 150 -12.41 -1.84 -16.30
N TRP A 151 -11.19 -1.31 -16.31
CA TRP A 151 -10.32 -1.34 -17.49
C TRP A 151 -10.02 -2.77 -17.91
N GLY A 152 -9.57 -3.61 -16.96
CA GLY A 152 -9.33 -5.03 -17.22
C GLY A 152 -10.56 -5.73 -17.79
N ALA A 153 -11.73 -5.48 -17.20
CA ALA A 153 -12.99 -6.07 -17.62
C ALA A 153 -13.37 -5.72 -19.06
N ILE A 154 -13.14 -4.48 -19.48
CA ILE A 154 -13.40 -4.04 -20.87
C ILE A 154 -12.35 -4.61 -21.83
N ALA A 155 -11.07 -4.62 -21.41
CA ALA A 155 -9.97 -5.14 -22.23
C ALA A 155 -10.18 -6.60 -22.64
N ALA A 156 -10.85 -7.41 -21.80
CA ALA A 156 -11.09 -8.83 -22.03
C ALA A 156 -11.98 -9.18 -23.22
N VAL A 157 -12.93 -8.32 -23.58
CA VAL A 157 -13.89 -8.62 -24.65
C VAL A 157 -13.92 -7.53 -25.69
N GLY A 158 -13.91 -6.26 -25.28
CA GLY A 158 -14.08 -5.15 -26.21
C GLY A 158 -12.89 -4.94 -27.14
N LEU A 159 -11.67 -5.23 -26.69
CA LEU A 159 -10.45 -4.91 -27.43
C LEU A 159 -9.79 -6.14 -28.04
N THR A 160 -9.81 -7.27 -27.36
CA THR A 160 -9.29 -8.56 -27.83
C THR A 160 -10.13 -9.12 -28.99
N LEU A 161 -11.47 -9.13 -28.85
CA LEU A 161 -12.38 -9.62 -29.88
C LEU A 161 -12.30 -8.75 -31.14
N LEU A 162 -12.27 -7.41 -30.98
CA LEU A 162 -12.13 -6.50 -32.12
C LEU A 162 -10.80 -6.68 -32.85
N VAL A 163 -9.71 -6.87 -32.11
CA VAL A 163 -8.39 -7.14 -32.68
C VAL A 163 -8.38 -8.48 -33.40
N ASP A 164 -8.94 -9.55 -32.80
CA ASP A 164 -8.96 -10.86 -33.43
C ASP A 164 -9.80 -10.86 -34.72
N VAL A 165 -11.00 -10.26 -34.70
CA VAL A 165 -11.83 -10.09 -35.89
C VAL A 165 -11.09 -9.30 -36.96
N GLY A 166 -10.46 -8.17 -36.59
CA GLY A 166 -9.69 -7.35 -37.52
C GLY A 166 -8.54 -8.10 -38.17
N ILE A 167 -7.76 -8.86 -37.39
CA ILE A 167 -6.66 -9.68 -37.92
C ILE A 167 -7.23 -10.79 -38.82
N THR A 168 -8.29 -11.49 -38.40
CA THR A 168 -8.90 -12.55 -39.20
C THR A 168 -9.43 -12.03 -40.55
N LEU A 169 -9.96 -10.81 -40.60
CA LEU A 169 -10.37 -10.16 -41.86
C LEU A 169 -9.19 -9.78 -42.76
N LEU A 170 -8.02 -9.47 -42.18
CA LEU A 170 -6.84 -9.03 -42.93
C LEU A 170 -5.98 -10.18 -43.45
N VAL A 171 -5.79 -11.22 -42.63
CA VAL A 171 -4.83 -12.31 -42.91
C VAL A 171 -5.49 -13.68 -43.06
N GLY A 172 -6.82 -13.75 -42.91
CA GLY A 172 -7.59 -15.00 -42.95
C GLY A 172 -7.60 -15.76 -41.62
N PRO A 173 -8.33 -16.90 -41.57
CA PRO A 173 -8.34 -17.78 -40.41
C PRO A 173 -6.93 -18.27 -40.08
N ARG A 174 -6.63 -18.32 -38.79
CA ARG A 174 -5.34 -18.78 -38.25
C ARG A 174 -5.54 -20.11 -37.52
N ASP A 175 -4.44 -20.82 -37.30
CA ASP A 175 -4.42 -21.99 -36.44
C ASP A 175 -4.88 -21.62 -35.01
N ASP A 176 -5.80 -22.42 -34.45
CA ASP A 176 -6.43 -22.15 -33.16
C ASP A 176 -5.40 -22.15 -32.03
N VAL A 177 -4.39 -23.02 -32.14
CA VAL A 177 -3.34 -23.15 -31.15
C VAL A 177 -2.38 -21.97 -31.19
N LEU A 178 -1.95 -21.55 -32.37
CA LEU A 178 -1.17 -20.31 -32.54
C LEU A 178 -1.91 -19.10 -31.97
N THR A 179 -3.22 -19.05 -32.21
CA THR A 179 -4.08 -17.97 -31.73
C THR A 179 -4.17 -17.97 -30.21
N ALA A 180 -4.45 -19.12 -29.59
CA ALA A 180 -4.59 -19.24 -28.15
C ALA A 180 -3.27 -19.09 -27.38
N VAL A 181 -2.15 -19.59 -27.91
CA VAL A 181 -0.87 -19.67 -27.16
C VAL A 181 0.04 -18.48 -27.41
N ILE A 182 -0.07 -17.81 -28.57
CA ILE A 182 0.82 -16.70 -28.93
C ILE A 182 0.05 -15.39 -29.08
N GLN A 183 -0.93 -15.35 -29.99
CA GLN A 183 -1.61 -14.08 -30.28
C GLN A 183 -2.40 -13.56 -29.10
N ALA A 184 -3.23 -14.41 -28.47
CA ALA A 184 -4.08 -14.01 -27.36
C ALA A 184 -3.23 -13.44 -26.20
N PRO A 185 -2.19 -14.13 -25.68
CA PRO A 185 -1.30 -13.56 -24.67
C PRO A 185 -0.70 -12.20 -25.03
N ILE A 186 -0.24 -12.00 -26.28
CA ILE A 186 0.31 -10.72 -26.73
C ILE A 186 -0.73 -9.62 -26.65
N VAL A 187 -1.89 -9.82 -27.28
CA VAL A 187 -2.95 -8.82 -27.37
C VAL A 187 -3.53 -8.52 -26.00
N GLU A 188 -3.79 -9.55 -25.21
CA GLU A 188 -4.39 -9.42 -23.89
C GLU A 188 -3.48 -8.72 -22.90
N GLU A 189 -2.21 -9.15 -22.78
CA GLU A 189 -1.29 -8.52 -21.84
C GLU A 189 -0.94 -7.10 -22.28
N PHE A 190 -0.95 -6.79 -23.58
CA PHE A 190 -0.79 -5.42 -24.06
C PHE A 190 -1.92 -4.51 -23.55
N TRP A 191 -3.19 -4.92 -23.72
CA TRP A 191 -4.32 -4.12 -23.27
C TRP A 191 -4.42 -4.04 -21.75
N LYS A 192 -4.09 -5.11 -21.02
CA LYS A 192 -3.96 -5.09 -19.56
C LYS A 192 -2.85 -4.12 -19.13
N GLY A 193 -1.68 -4.23 -19.74
CA GLY A 193 -0.52 -3.38 -19.47
C GLY A 193 -0.78 -1.90 -19.75
N LEU A 194 -1.55 -1.58 -20.80
CA LEU A 194 -1.98 -0.21 -21.10
C LEU A 194 -2.82 0.38 -19.95
N GLY A 195 -3.69 -0.41 -19.33
CA GLY A 195 -4.46 0.02 -18.16
C GLY A 195 -3.57 0.43 -17.00
N VAL A 196 -2.55 -0.38 -16.70
CA VAL A 196 -1.56 -0.09 -15.65
C VAL A 196 -0.78 1.18 -15.98
N PHE A 197 -0.36 1.33 -17.24
CA PHE A 197 0.36 2.52 -17.70
C PHE A 197 -0.50 3.79 -17.62
N LEU A 198 -1.80 3.69 -17.95
CA LEU A 198 -2.74 4.81 -17.80
C LEU A 198 -2.87 5.24 -16.34
N VAL A 199 -2.98 4.30 -15.38
CA VAL A 199 -2.96 4.63 -13.95
C VAL A 199 -1.70 5.40 -13.60
N PHE A 200 -0.53 4.92 -14.03
CA PHE A 200 0.73 5.63 -13.80
C PHE A 200 0.72 7.05 -14.37
N LEU A 201 0.16 7.27 -15.56
CA LEU A 201 0.09 8.62 -16.16
C LEU A 201 -0.84 9.57 -15.41
N VAL A 202 -2.02 9.11 -15.01
CA VAL A 202 -3.05 9.97 -14.39
C VAL A 202 -2.89 10.12 -12.88
N ALA A 203 -2.21 9.17 -12.23
CA ALA A 203 -2.12 9.07 -10.78
C ALA A 203 -0.67 8.93 -10.26
N ARG A 204 0.26 9.73 -10.79
CA ARG A 204 1.68 9.71 -10.38
C ARG A 204 1.97 9.91 -8.89
N ARG A 205 1.02 10.40 -8.09
CA ARG A 205 1.18 10.48 -6.62
C ARG A 205 0.77 9.20 -5.90
N ALA A 206 -0.14 8.42 -6.49
CA ALA A 206 -0.59 7.13 -5.95
C ALA A 206 0.23 5.95 -6.50
N PHE A 207 0.81 6.08 -7.70
CA PHE A 207 1.67 5.07 -8.30
C PHE A 207 3.13 5.48 -8.13
N ASP A 208 3.73 5.22 -6.96
CA ASP A 208 5.07 5.70 -6.62
C ASP A 208 6.14 4.62 -6.41
N GLY A 209 5.74 3.36 -6.35
CA GLY A 209 6.65 2.22 -6.24
C GLY A 209 6.22 0.93 -6.96
N PRO A 210 7.09 -0.10 -6.89
CA PRO A 210 6.83 -1.43 -7.44
C PRO A 210 5.70 -2.18 -6.74
N VAL A 211 5.41 -1.89 -5.46
CA VAL A 211 4.26 -2.52 -4.76
C VAL A 211 2.95 -2.04 -5.36
N ASP A 212 2.77 -0.73 -5.52
CA ASP A 212 1.61 -0.12 -6.20
C ASP A 212 1.48 -0.66 -7.62
N GLY A 213 2.60 -0.77 -8.33
CA GLY A 213 2.66 -1.38 -9.65
C GLY A 213 2.10 -2.81 -9.69
N VAL A 214 2.51 -3.66 -8.75
CA VAL A 214 1.96 -5.02 -8.59
C VAL A 214 0.48 -4.97 -8.22
N VAL A 215 0.05 -4.08 -7.32
CA VAL A 215 -1.35 -3.93 -6.90
C VAL A 215 -2.24 -3.54 -8.08
N TYR A 216 -1.88 -2.51 -8.85
CA TYR A 216 -2.63 -2.09 -10.03
C TYR A 216 -2.59 -3.13 -11.14
N GLY A 217 -1.45 -3.78 -11.36
CA GLY A 217 -1.32 -4.89 -12.31
C GLY A 217 -2.25 -6.05 -11.95
N ALA A 218 -2.26 -6.46 -10.68
CA ALA A 218 -3.14 -7.50 -10.19
C ALA A 218 -4.62 -7.14 -10.32
N LEU A 219 -5.01 -5.88 -10.04
CA LEU A 219 -6.40 -5.43 -10.17
C LEU A 219 -6.88 -5.38 -11.63
N VAL A 220 -6.03 -4.93 -12.56
CA VAL A 220 -6.33 -4.99 -14.00
C VAL A 220 -6.45 -6.44 -14.46
N GLY A 221 -5.50 -7.31 -14.09
CA GLY A 221 -5.56 -8.73 -14.39
C GLY A 221 -6.81 -9.41 -13.81
N ALA A 222 -7.22 -9.05 -12.59
CA ALA A 222 -8.43 -9.57 -11.95
C ALA A 222 -9.70 -9.14 -12.68
N GLY A 223 -9.79 -7.87 -13.09
CA GLY A 223 -10.90 -7.37 -13.89
C GLY A 223 -11.01 -8.08 -15.24
N PHE A 224 -9.87 -8.33 -15.88
CA PHE A 224 -9.84 -9.10 -17.12
C PHE A 224 -10.32 -10.54 -16.91
N ALA A 225 -9.73 -11.24 -15.94
CA ALA A 225 -10.09 -12.61 -15.60
C ALA A 225 -11.57 -12.73 -15.23
N PHE A 226 -12.14 -11.70 -14.60
CA PHE A 226 -13.57 -11.66 -14.28
C PHE A 226 -14.42 -11.77 -15.54
N THR A 227 -14.23 -10.86 -16.51
CA THR A 227 -14.99 -10.89 -17.77
C THR A 227 -14.75 -12.19 -18.54
N GLU A 228 -13.50 -12.64 -18.61
CA GLU A 228 -13.16 -13.88 -19.30
C GLU A 228 -13.86 -15.09 -18.65
N ASN A 229 -13.85 -15.18 -17.33
CA ASN A 229 -14.54 -16.23 -16.58
C ASN A 229 -16.05 -16.24 -16.81
N ILE A 230 -16.71 -15.08 -16.99
CA ILE A 230 -18.12 -15.01 -17.36
C ILE A 230 -18.36 -15.79 -18.65
N GLN A 231 -17.54 -15.51 -19.66
CA GLN A 231 -17.65 -16.15 -20.97
C GLN A 231 -17.38 -17.66 -20.89
N TYR A 232 -16.28 -18.08 -20.24
CA TYR A 232 -15.97 -19.51 -20.10
C TYR A 232 -17.05 -20.28 -19.34
N PHE A 233 -17.57 -19.74 -18.23
CA PHE A 233 -18.62 -20.40 -17.48
C PHE A 233 -19.94 -20.45 -18.24
N ALA A 234 -20.30 -19.39 -18.96
CA ALA A 234 -21.49 -19.38 -19.79
C ALA A 234 -21.38 -20.38 -20.95
N ILE A 235 -20.25 -20.42 -21.66
CA ILE A 235 -20.03 -21.34 -22.79
C ILE A 235 -20.05 -22.79 -22.31
N SER A 236 -19.28 -23.14 -21.27
CA SER A 236 -19.31 -24.52 -20.75
C SER A 236 -20.68 -24.96 -20.26
N LEU A 237 -21.50 -24.03 -19.74
CA LEU A 237 -22.89 -24.33 -19.39
C LEU A 237 -23.76 -24.58 -20.63
N ILE A 238 -23.58 -23.81 -21.69
CA ILE A 238 -24.35 -23.92 -22.93
C ILE A 238 -24.00 -25.20 -23.69
N GLU A 239 -22.71 -25.53 -23.77
CA GLU A 239 -22.18 -26.62 -24.60
C GLU A 239 -22.20 -27.97 -23.86
N GLY A 240 -21.72 -28.01 -22.62
CA GLY A 240 -21.56 -29.24 -21.83
C GLY A 240 -22.36 -29.31 -20.54
N GLY A 241 -23.25 -28.34 -20.28
CA GLY A 241 -24.12 -28.34 -19.11
C GLY A 241 -23.37 -28.20 -17.78
N GLY A 242 -23.99 -28.72 -16.71
CA GLY A 242 -23.48 -28.54 -15.34
C GLY A 242 -22.15 -29.24 -15.06
N GLU A 243 -21.87 -30.35 -15.74
CA GLU A 243 -20.63 -31.11 -15.57
C GLU A 243 -19.43 -30.32 -16.12
N GLU A 244 -19.50 -29.89 -17.37
CA GLU A 244 -18.43 -29.11 -17.98
C GLU A 244 -18.24 -27.76 -17.28
N LEU A 245 -19.34 -27.08 -16.92
CA LEU A 245 -19.29 -25.88 -16.09
C LEU A 245 -18.53 -26.12 -14.79
N THR A 246 -18.75 -27.26 -14.12
CA THR A 246 -18.09 -27.59 -12.86
C THR A 246 -16.58 -27.76 -13.06
N VAL A 247 -16.17 -28.48 -14.12
CA VAL A 247 -14.75 -28.66 -14.44
C VAL A 247 -14.09 -27.32 -14.75
N THR A 248 -14.70 -26.51 -15.63
CA THR A 248 -14.20 -25.18 -15.98
C THR A 248 -14.13 -24.27 -14.75
N PHE A 249 -15.12 -24.32 -13.87
CA PHE A 249 -15.12 -23.58 -12.61
C PHE A 249 -13.96 -23.99 -11.70
N VAL A 250 -13.71 -25.29 -11.50
CA VAL A 250 -12.61 -25.74 -10.64
C VAL A 250 -11.27 -25.27 -11.18
N VAL A 251 -11.02 -25.47 -12.47
CA VAL A 251 -9.75 -25.09 -13.10
C VAL A 251 -9.54 -23.58 -13.01
N ARG A 252 -10.55 -22.78 -13.39
CA ARG A 252 -10.40 -21.32 -13.51
C ARG A 252 -10.56 -20.57 -12.19
N ALA A 253 -11.52 -20.97 -11.35
CA ALA A 253 -11.83 -20.26 -10.12
C ALA A 253 -10.98 -20.70 -8.93
N LEU A 254 -10.55 -21.97 -8.87
CA LEU A 254 -9.85 -22.53 -7.71
C LEU A 254 -8.36 -22.77 -7.99
N LEU A 255 -8.02 -23.38 -9.13
CA LEU A 255 -6.63 -23.69 -9.45
C LEU A 255 -5.84 -22.49 -10.00
N SER A 256 -6.50 -21.58 -10.72
CA SER A 256 -5.84 -20.44 -11.37
C SER A 256 -6.34 -19.03 -11.05
N PRO A 257 -6.95 -18.74 -9.87
CA PRO A 257 -7.57 -17.42 -9.64
C PRO A 257 -6.57 -16.27 -9.76
N PHE A 258 -5.29 -16.51 -9.44
CA PHE A 258 -4.25 -15.48 -9.46
C PHE A 258 -3.44 -15.41 -10.77
N ALA A 259 -3.73 -16.22 -11.79
CA ALA A 259 -2.88 -16.31 -12.99
C ALA A 259 -2.74 -14.96 -13.72
N HIS A 260 -3.86 -14.38 -14.19
CA HIS A 260 -3.84 -13.07 -14.84
C HIS A 260 -3.32 -11.96 -13.92
N ALA A 261 -3.65 -12.02 -12.62
CA ALA A 261 -3.14 -11.06 -11.66
C ALA A 261 -1.61 -11.11 -11.58
N MET A 262 -1.01 -12.29 -11.56
CA MET A 262 0.43 -12.50 -11.57
C MET A 262 1.06 -12.00 -12.87
N PHE A 263 0.51 -12.35 -14.04
CA PHE A 263 1.09 -11.96 -15.34
C PHE A 263 1.14 -10.44 -15.48
N THR A 264 0.01 -9.76 -15.32
CA THR A 264 -0.05 -8.31 -15.48
C THR A 264 0.73 -7.57 -14.38
N SER A 265 0.92 -8.19 -13.21
CA SER A 265 1.79 -7.64 -12.16
C SER A 265 3.25 -7.51 -12.60
N LEU A 266 3.76 -8.28 -13.57
CA LEU A 266 5.12 -8.09 -14.09
C LEU A 266 5.26 -6.75 -14.82
N THR A 267 4.30 -6.41 -15.67
CA THR A 267 4.21 -5.10 -16.33
C THR A 267 4.14 -3.98 -15.29
N GLY A 268 3.25 -4.13 -14.30
CA GLY A 268 3.08 -3.14 -13.24
C GLY A 268 4.32 -2.99 -12.37
N PHE A 269 4.96 -4.08 -11.98
CA PHE A 269 6.22 -4.08 -11.24
C PHE A 269 7.32 -3.29 -11.97
N ALA A 270 7.49 -3.52 -13.28
CA ALA A 270 8.50 -2.83 -14.07
C ALA A 270 8.23 -1.32 -14.19
N ILE A 271 6.97 -0.93 -14.41
CA ILE A 271 6.55 0.49 -14.38
C ILE A 271 6.79 1.08 -12.99
N GLY A 272 6.49 0.35 -11.92
CA GLY A 272 6.68 0.79 -10.53
C GLY A 272 8.14 0.96 -10.14
N LEU A 273 9.03 0.12 -10.67
CA LEU A 273 10.47 0.29 -10.49
C LEU A 273 10.98 1.55 -11.20
N ALA A 274 10.45 1.86 -12.39
CA ALA A 274 10.73 3.10 -13.09
C ALA A 274 10.14 4.32 -12.36
N ALA A 275 8.92 4.21 -11.84
CA ALA A 275 8.26 5.24 -11.04
C ALA A 275 9.08 5.59 -9.79
N ARG A 276 9.61 4.59 -9.08
CA ARG A 276 10.48 4.79 -7.90
C ARG A 276 11.75 5.58 -8.23
N ARG A 277 12.23 5.53 -9.49
CA ARG A 277 13.42 6.25 -9.97
C ARG A 277 13.11 7.58 -10.66
N HIS A 278 11.88 8.08 -10.57
CA HIS A 278 11.46 9.35 -11.20
C HIS A 278 11.62 9.33 -12.72
N ALA A 279 11.48 8.15 -13.30
CA ALA A 279 11.66 7.97 -14.72
C ALA A 279 10.56 8.73 -15.50
N SER A 280 10.92 9.28 -16.65
CA SER A 280 9.96 9.92 -17.55
C SER A 280 8.89 8.92 -18.00
N ALA A 281 7.76 9.43 -18.53
CA ALA A 281 6.71 8.57 -19.08
C ALA A 281 7.24 7.57 -20.12
N GLY A 282 8.15 8.00 -20.99
CA GLY A 282 8.78 7.13 -21.98
C GLY A 282 9.69 6.06 -21.36
N THR A 283 10.43 6.40 -20.31
CA THR A 283 11.28 5.42 -19.61
C THR A 283 10.44 4.40 -18.85
N ALA A 284 9.35 4.84 -18.21
CA ALA A 284 8.38 3.96 -17.57
C ALA A 284 7.68 3.04 -18.59
N ALA A 285 7.34 3.55 -19.78
CA ALA A 285 6.81 2.74 -20.87
C ALA A 285 7.80 1.68 -21.33
N ALA A 286 9.07 2.06 -21.54
CA ALA A 286 10.13 1.11 -21.94
C ALA A 286 10.35 0.01 -20.89
N ALA A 287 10.38 0.37 -19.60
CA ALA A 287 10.42 -0.61 -18.52
C ALA A 287 9.17 -1.50 -18.52
N GLY A 288 7.99 -0.91 -18.71
CA GLY A 288 6.73 -1.63 -18.84
C GLY A 288 6.74 -2.65 -19.97
N LEU A 289 7.37 -2.36 -21.12
CA LEU A 289 7.51 -3.31 -22.23
C LEU A 289 8.34 -4.55 -21.86
N LEU A 290 9.36 -4.40 -21.01
CA LEU A 290 10.12 -5.56 -20.50
C LEU A 290 9.26 -6.41 -19.55
N GLY A 291 8.47 -5.77 -18.68
CA GLY A 291 7.52 -6.47 -17.83
C GLY A 291 6.41 -7.16 -18.64
N LEU A 292 5.93 -6.51 -19.71
CA LEU A 292 4.97 -7.03 -20.66
C LEU A 292 5.50 -8.27 -21.36
N LEU A 293 6.76 -8.28 -21.82
CA LEU A 293 7.35 -9.46 -22.43
C LEU A 293 7.32 -10.66 -21.46
N GLY A 294 7.67 -10.43 -20.20
CA GLY A 294 7.55 -11.46 -19.16
C GLY A 294 6.11 -11.93 -18.95
N ALA A 295 5.15 -11.00 -18.91
CA ALA A 295 3.73 -11.31 -18.79
C ALA A 295 3.22 -12.18 -19.95
N VAL A 296 3.56 -11.81 -21.19
CA VAL A 296 3.21 -12.54 -22.41
C VAL A 296 3.78 -13.94 -22.41
N VAL A 297 5.05 -14.11 -22.02
CA VAL A 297 5.68 -15.43 -21.95
C VAL A 297 5.02 -16.31 -20.90
N LEU A 298 4.79 -15.80 -19.69
CA LEU A 298 4.14 -16.57 -18.63
C LEU A 298 2.70 -16.95 -19.00
N HIS A 299 1.98 -16.05 -19.63
CA HIS A 299 0.62 -16.30 -20.10
C HIS A 299 0.59 -17.30 -21.27
N GLY A 300 1.48 -17.17 -22.25
CA GLY A 300 1.63 -18.16 -23.32
C GLY A 300 1.99 -19.54 -22.80
N LEU A 301 2.88 -19.63 -21.80
CA LEU A 301 3.20 -20.90 -21.12
C LEU A 301 1.97 -21.50 -20.42
N TRP A 302 1.14 -20.65 -19.79
CA TRP A 302 -0.11 -21.08 -19.19
C TRP A 302 -1.06 -21.68 -20.24
N ASN A 303 -1.31 -20.97 -21.34
CA ASN A 303 -2.20 -21.44 -22.38
C ASN A 303 -1.65 -22.71 -23.06
N GLY A 304 -0.35 -22.70 -23.39
CA GLY A 304 0.32 -23.86 -23.97
C GLY A 304 0.28 -25.10 -23.06
N SER A 305 0.27 -24.92 -21.74
CA SER A 305 0.16 -26.06 -20.81
C SER A 305 -1.18 -26.77 -20.85
N ALA A 306 -2.26 -26.05 -21.17
CA ALA A 306 -3.58 -26.63 -21.37
C ALA A 306 -3.71 -27.29 -22.76
N THR A 307 -2.97 -26.82 -23.76
CA THR A 307 -3.07 -27.29 -25.15
C THR A 307 -2.16 -28.48 -25.48
N PHE A 308 -0.93 -28.50 -24.98
CA PHE A 308 0.13 -29.39 -25.49
C PHE A 308 0.61 -30.46 -24.52
N ALA A 309 0.19 -30.42 -23.27
CA ALA A 309 0.75 -31.26 -22.21
C ALA A 309 -0.33 -31.74 -21.25
N ASP A 310 0.06 -32.65 -20.36
CA ASP A 310 -0.73 -32.94 -19.18
C ASP A 310 -0.78 -31.68 -18.31
N PHE A 311 -1.94 -31.02 -18.31
CA PHE A 311 -2.20 -29.80 -17.57
C PHE A 311 -1.79 -29.94 -16.10
N PHE A 312 -2.08 -31.07 -15.44
CA PHE A 312 -1.77 -31.23 -14.02
C PHE A 312 -0.27 -31.35 -13.78
N VAL A 313 0.45 -32.07 -14.65
CA VAL A 313 1.91 -32.20 -14.54
C VAL A 313 2.57 -30.83 -14.66
N LEU A 314 2.25 -30.07 -15.71
CA LEU A 314 2.81 -28.72 -15.87
C LEU A 314 2.35 -27.80 -14.73
N TYR A 315 1.07 -27.84 -14.35
CA TYR A 315 0.55 -27.05 -13.24
C TYR A 315 1.38 -27.21 -11.96
N PHE A 316 1.70 -28.45 -11.55
CA PHE A 316 2.49 -28.67 -10.34
C PHE A 316 3.99 -28.40 -10.52
N THR A 317 4.55 -28.65 -11.70
CA THR A 317 6.00 -28.55 -11.94
C THR A 317 6.47 -27.16 -12.37
N LEU A 318 5.57 -26.35 -12.95
CA LEU A 318 5.88 -25.03 -13.48
C LEU A 318 5.03 -23.94 -12.81
N GLN A 319 3.69 -24.04 -12.87
CA GLN A 319 2.81 -22.99 -12.38
C GLN A 319 2.91 -22.80 -10.85
N VAL A 320 2.87 -23.87 -10.06
CA VAL A 320 2.96 -23.77 -8.60
C VAL A 320 4.29 -23.13 -8.16
N PRO A 321 5.48 -23.55 -8.67
CA PRO A 321 6.73 -22.84 -8.40
C PRO A 321 6.72 -21.37 -8.80
N LEU A 322 6.12 -21.01 -9.95
CA LEU A 322 5.98 -19.61 -10.37
C LEU A 322 5.11 -18.80 -9.40
N PHE A 323 3.99 -19.36 -8.95
CA PHE A 323 3.14 -18.73 -7.93
C PHE A 323 3.85 -18.56 -6.59
N VAL A 324 4.60 -19.57 -6.15
CA VAL A 324 5.44 -19.47 -4.94
C VAL A 324 6.47 -18.35 -5.12
N GLY A 325 7.15 -18.30 -6.26
CA GLY A 325 8.09 -17.23 -6.60
C GLY A 325 7.44 -15.84 -6.58
N PHE A 326 6.24 -15.71 -7.12
CA PHE A 326 5.46 -14.47 -7.09
C PHE A 326 5.11 -14.03 -5.67
N ILE A 327 4.64 -14.95 -4.82
CA ILE A 327 4.35 -14.68 -3.40
C ILE A 327 5.62 -14.26 -2.65
N LEU A 328 6.74 -14.97 -2.85
CA LEU A 328 8.02 -14.63 -2.25
C LEU A 328 8.51 -13.25 -2.72
N GLY A 329 8.32 -12.93 -4.00
CA GLY A 329 8.60 -11.62 -4.58
C GLY A 329 7.79 -10.52 -3.90
N ILE A 330 6.48 -10.69 -3.74
CA ILE A 330 5.64 -9.75 -3.00
C ILE A 330 6.13 -9.58 -1.56
N ILE A 331 6.44 -10.66 -0.85
CA ILE A 331 6.97 -10.60 0.51
C ILE A 331 8.28 -9.81 0.54
N ALA A 332 9.19 -10.02 -0.41
CA ALA A 332 10.44 -9.29 -0.52
C ALA A 332 10.21 -7.80 -0.75
N LEU A 333 9.27 -7.42 -1.63
CA LEU A 333 8.91 -6.03 -1.89
C LEU A 333 8.32 -5.36 -0.65
N ARG A 334 7.42 -6.04 0.07
CA ARG A 334 6.83 -5.52 1.32
C ARG A 334 7.88 -5.35 2.44
N ARG A 335 8.89 -6.23 2.49
CA ARG A 335 10.04 -6.07 3.40
C ARG A 335 10.90 -4.88 3.02
N GLU A 336 11.11 -4.62 1.73
CA GLU A 336 11.83 -3.45 1.26
C GLU A 336 11.09 -2.15 1.60
N GLU A 337 9.79 -2.10 1.36
CA GLU A 337 8.91 -0.98 1.71
C GLU A 337 8.98 -0.69 3.22
N ALA A 338 8.87 -1.71 4.06
CA ALA A 338 9.01 -1.57 5.51
C ALA A 338 10.39 -1.01 5.94
N ARG A 339 11.47 -1.43 5.27
CA ARG A 339 12.83 -0.88 5.52
C ARG A 339 12.90 0.59 5.13
N LEU A 340 12.29 0.97 4.01
CA LEU A 340 12.23 2.35 3.56
C LEU A 340 11.41 3.22 4.53
N THR A 341 10.23 2.76 4.95
CA THR A 341 9.42 3.43 5.97
C THR A 341 10.22 3.64 7.26
N ARG A 342 10.94 2.61 7.72
CA ARG A 342 11.81 2.70 8.91
C ARG A 342 12.89 3.77 8.74
N ALA A 343 13.57 3.80 7.59
CA ALA A 343 14.61 4.78 7.31
C ALA A 343 14.07 6.21 7.34
N ARG A 344 12.93 6.47 6.66
CA ARG A 344 12.33 7.80 6.60
C ARG A 344 11.76 8.27 7.93
N LEU A 345 11.09 7.38 8.68
CA LEU A 345 10.66 7.70 10.04
C LEU A 345 11.84 7.88 11.01
N GLY A 346 12.97 7.21 10.76
CA GLY A 346 14.20 7.38 11.51
C GLY A 346 14.78 8.80 11.43
N GLU A 347 14.67 9.47 10.27
CA GLU A 347 15.07 10.88 10.13
C GLU A 347 14.24 11.80 11.05
N TYR A 348 12.94 11.56 11.15
CA TYR A 348 12.07 12.30 12.06
C TYR A 348 12.32 11.96 13.52
N ALA A 349 12.71 10.72 13.83
CA ALA A 349 13.13 10.35 15.17
C ALA A 349 14.42 11.08 15.59
N ALA A 350 15.40 11.18 14.68
CA ALA A 350 16.61 11.96 14.92
C ALA A 350 16.30 13.46 15.14
N ALA A 351 15.24 13.98 14.51
CA ALA A 351 14.74 15.33 14.72
C ALA A 351 13.79 15.48 15.94
N GLY A 352 13.56 14.42 16.71
CA GLY A 352 12.77 14.44 17.95
C GLY A 352 11.26 14.29 17.81
N TRP A 353 10.75 13.99 16.61
CA TRP A 353 9.31 13.80 16.38
C TRP A 353 8.79 12.42 16.82
N PHE A 354 9.65 11.41 16.78
CA PHE A 354 9.35 10.03 17.20
C PHE A 354 10.46 9.46 18.07
N THR A 355 10.12 8.48 18.90
CA THR A 355 11.09 7.60 19.56
C THR A 355 11.53 6.47 18.62
N PRO A 356 12.74 5.89 18.79
CA PRO A 356 13.17 4.71 18.02
C PRO A 356 12.22 3.51 18.12
N GLU A 357 11.57 3.35 19.27
CA GLU A 357 10.57 2.32 19.55
C GLU A 357 9.29 2.57 18.75
N GLU A 358 8.81 3.82 18.69
CA GLU A 358 7.68 4.21 17.84
C GLU A 358 7.99 3.98 16.37
N VAL A 359 9.20 4.29 15.90
CA VAL A 359 9.61 3.99 14.51
C VAL A 359 9.55 2.48 14.25
N THR A 360 10.01 1.65 15.18
CA THR A 360 9.94 0.19 15.05
C THR A 360 8.50 -0.32 15.04
N MET A 361 7.65 0.26 15.89
CA MET A 361 6.21 -0.02 15.97
C MET A 361 5.54 0.33 14.64
N LEU A 362 5.81 1.53 14.11
CA LEU A 362 5.20 2.08 12.90
C LEU A 362 5.71 1.44 11.61
N ALA A 363 6.96 0.98 11.56
CA ALA A 363 7.56 0.47 10.32
C ALA A 363 7.33 -1.04 10.10
N THR A 364 6.92 -1.80 11.12
CA THR A 364 6.82 -3.27 11.02
C THR A 364 5.41 -3.80 11.25
N PRO A 365 4.97 -4.87 10.54
CA PRO A 365 3.64 -5.45 10.78
C PRO A 365 3.45 -5.96 12.21
N ALA A 366 4.49 -6.56 12.80
CA ALA A 366 4.46 -7.04 14.18
C ALA A 366 4.34 -5.88 15.17
N GLY A 367 5.13 -4.81 14.98
CA GLY A 367 5.05 -3.58 15.76
C GLY A 367 3.66 -2.96 15.74
N ARG A 368 3.08 -2.79 14.54
CA ARG A 368 1.72 -2.24 14.36
C ARG A 368 0.66 -3.07 15.09
N LYS A 369 0.79 -4.41 15.06
CA LYS A 369 -0.11 -5.31 15.81
C LYS A 369 0.00 -5.07 17.32
N THR A 370 1.21 -4.93 17.84
CA THR A 370 1.46 -4.59 19.25
C THR A 370 0.89 -3.22 19.61
N GLY A 371 1.08 -2.20 18.76
CA GLY A 371 0.52 -0.86 18.97
C GLY A 371 -1.01 -0.87 19.00
N LEU A 372 -1.66 -1.62 18.11
CA LEU A 372 -3.12 -1.79 18.12
C LEU A 372 -3.63 -2.55 19.36
N ALA A 373 -2.89 -3.54 19.83
CA ALA A 373 -3.23 -4.28 21.05
C ALA A 373 -3.11 -3.39 22.29
N TRP A 374 -2.03 -2.61 22.39
CA TRP A 374 -1.84 -1.61 23.45
C TRP A 374 -2.95 -0.55 23.42
N ALA A 375 -3.30 -0.01 22.26
CA ALA A 375 -4.35 1.00 22.12
C ALA A 375 -5.75 0.47 22.53
N ALA A 376 -5.97 -0.84 22.43
CA ALA A 376 -7.21 -1.48 22.89
C ALA A 376 -7.30 -1.57 24.42
N GLN A 377 -6.17 -1.52 25.13
CA GLN A 377 -6.11 -1.55 26.60
C GLN A 377 -6.31 -0.17 27.24
N LEU A 378 -6.26 0.91 26.45
CA LEU A 378 -6.48 2.27 26.92
C LEU A 378 -7.96 2.54 27.19
N ARG A 379 -8.26 3.51 28.07
CA ARG A 379 -9.64 3.89 28.40
C ARG A 379 -10.34 4.42 27.15
N GLY A 380 -11.48 3.79 26.85
CA GLY A 380 -12.26 4.01 25.63
C GLY A 380 -11.48 3.53 24.40
N ASP A 381 -11.76 2.33 23.90
CA ASP A 381 -11.05 1.66 22.79
C ASP A 381 -10.40 2.64 21.78
N ARG A 382 -9.07 2.83 21.91
CA ARG A 382 -8.33 3.81 21.10
C ARG A 382 -7.75 3.22 19.84
N ARG A 383 -8.16 2.01 19.44
CA ARG A 383 -7.76 1.41 18.14
C ARG A 383 -8.02 2.33 16.94
N PRO A 384 -9.12 3.09 16.85
CA PRO A 384 -9.31 4.04 15.74
C PRO A 384 -8.21 5.10 15.66
N LEU A 385 -7.82 5.69 16.79
CA LEU A 385 -6.73 6.67 16.87
C LEU A 385 -5.38 6.04 16.49
N MET A 386 -5.09 4.84 16.96
CA MET A 386 -3.86 4.13 16.59
C MET A 386 -3.81 3.81 15.08
N ARG A 387 -4.94 3.48 14.45
CA ARG A 387 -5.00 3.30 12.99
C ARG A 387 -4.72 4.60 12.25
N GLU A 388 -5.24 5.73 12.72
CA GLU A 388 -4.95 7.03 12.14
C GLU A 388 -3.47 7.42 12.32
N PHE A 389 -2.90 7.19 13.51
CA PHE A 389 -1.48 7.42 13.77
C PHE A 389 -0.57 6.58 12.86
N ILE A 390 -0.87 5.28 12.70
CA ILE A 390 -0.14 4.39 11.78
C ILE A 390 -0.28 4.89 10.34
N LYS A 391 -1.49 5.28 9.91
CA LYS A 391 -1.76 5.75 8.55
C LYS A 391 -0.99 7.05 8.26
N ASP A 392 -1.07 8.03 9.16
CA ASP A 392 -0.46 9.35 8.96
C ASP A 392 1.07 9.26 9.03
N ALA A 393 1.64 8.45 9.92
CA ALA A 393 3.08 8.21 9.95
C ALA A 393 3.58 7.45 8.71
N THR A 394 2.80 6.49 8.21
CA THR A 394 3.14 5.76 6.98
C THR A 394 3.09 6.72 5.78
N ALA A 395 2.06 7.55 5.67
CA ALA A 395 1.98 8.61 4.66
C ALA A 395 3.11 9.64 4.80
N LEU A 396 3.54 9.97 6.03
CA LEU A 396 4.66 10.88 6.27
C LEU A 396 5.96 10.31 5.71
N ALA A 397 6.19 9.02 5.91
CA ALA A 397 7.35 8.33 5.34
C ALA A 397 7.34 8.34 3.80
N SER A 398 6.17 8.12 3.17
CA SER A 398 6.05 8.17 1.71
C SER A 398 6.21 9.60 1.16
N VAL A 399 5.62 10.61 1.81
CA VAL A 399 5.84 12.02 1.49
C VAL A 399 7.31 12.39 1.59
N ARG A 400 7.99 11.98 2.66
CA ARG A 400 9.43 12.24 2.85
C ARG A 400 10.25 11.64 1.72
N GLN A 401 9.95 10.40 1.33
CA GLN A 401 10.59 9.77 0.18
C GLN A 401 10.37 10.57 -1.11
N ARG A 402 9.16 11.08 -1.35
CA ARG A 402 8.85 11.95 -2.50
C ARG A 402 9.55 13.31 -2.43
N ALA A 403 9.71 13.88 -1.25
CA ALA A 403 10.44 15.14 -1.03
C ALA A 403 11.94 14.98 -1.34
N VAL A 404 12.59 13.97 -0.76
CA VAL A 404 14.02 13.68 -0.96
C VAL A 404 14.35 13.45 -2.43
N THR A 405 13.41 12.90 -3.18
CA THR A 405 13.57 12.62 -4.59
C THR A 405 13.08 13.73 -5.53
N GLY A 406 12.55 14.83 -5.00
CA GLY A 406 12.07 15.96 -5.79
C GLY A 406 10.82 15.66 -6.64
N ARG A 407 10.04 14.64 -6.27
CA ARG A 407 8.90 14.13 -7.07
C ARG A 407 7.67 15.03 -7.02
N ASP A 408 7.45 15.70 -5.90
CA ASP A 408 6.16 16.33 -5.59
C ASP A 408 6.37 17.75 -5.05
N PRO A 409 5.97 18.80 -5.79
CA PRO A 409 6.09 20.18 -5.33
C PRO A 409 5.22 20.47 -4.10
N LEU A 410 4.23 19.61 -3.81
CA LEU A 410 3.39 19.71 -2.62
C LEU A 410 3.93 18.90 -1.44
N ALA A 411 5.07 18.20 -1.60
CA ALA A 411 5.59 17.32 -0.55
C ALA A 411 5.88 18.07 0.76
N ALA A 412 6.37 19.31 0.69
CA ALA A 412 6.63 20.12 1.88
C ALA A 412 5.34 20.47 2.65
N ASP A 413 4.26 20.81 1.93
CA ASP A 413 2.96 21.12 2.53
C ASP A 413 2.30 19.87 3.13
N ASP A 414 2.36 18.74 2.41
CA ASP A 414 1.89 17.44 2.90
C ASP A 414 2.66 17.02 4.15
N GLU A 415 3.98 17.16 4.15
CA GLU A 415 4.89 16.80 5.24
C GLU A 415 4.52 17.59 6.50
N ARG A 416 4.33 18.90 6.36
CA ARG A 416 3.91 19.77 7.47
C ARG A 416 2.56 19.37 8.03
N ALA A 417 1.58 19.12 7.16
CA ALA A 417 0.24 18.69 7.59
C ALA A 417 0.28 17.34 8.33
N LEU A 418 1.03 16.38 7.81
CA LEU A 418 1.18 15.06 8.43
C LEU A 418 1.93 15.11 9.75
N LEU A 419 2.94 15.96 9.91
CA LEU A 419 3.61 16.16 11.20
C LEU A 419 2.63 16.70 12.27
N ILE A 420 1.79 17.68 11.91
CA ILE A 420 0.76 18.22 12.81
C ILE A 420 -0.24 17.13 13.19
N ARG A 421 -0.77 16.40 12.21
CA ARG A 421 -1.72 15.30 12.44
C ARG A 421 -1.13 14.22 13.33
N THR A 422 0.07 13.75 13.01
CA THR A 422 0.75 12.68 13.75
C THR A 422 1.01 13.10 15.20
N ARG A 423 1.40 14.35 15.44
CA ARG A 423 1.55 14.91 16.80
C ARG A 423 0.21 14.96 17.54
N ALA A 424 -0.85 15.41 16.90
CA ALA A 424 -2.18 15.50 17.51
C ALA A 424 -2.74 14.12 17.86
N THR A 425 -2.66 13.14 16.95
CA THR A 425 -3.12 11.77 17.22
C THR A 425 -2.29 11.10 18.30
N ARG A 426 -0.97 11.34 18.34
CA ARG A 426 -0.09 10.89 19.44
C ARG A 426 -0.51 11.47 20.78
N ALA A 427 -0.78 12.77 20.85
CA ALA A 427 -1.26 13.41 22.07
C ALA A 427 -2.63 12.86 22.52
N ALA A 428 -3.56 12.65 21.57
CA ALA A 428 -4.86 12.05 21.87
C ALA A 428 -4.75 10.60 22.36
N LEU A 429 -3.79 9.82 21.84
CA LEU A 429 -3.51 8.47 22.34
C LEU A 429 -3.00 8.46 23.78
N LEU A 430 -2.27 9.49 24.20
CA LEU A 430 -1.65 9.60 25.52
C LEU A 430 -2.45 10.45 26.53
N GLY A 431 -3.50 11.15 26.09
CA GLY A 431 -4.35 11.96 26.95
C GLY A 431 -5.16 11.11 27.94
N TYR A 432 -5.33 11.57 29.18
CA TYR A 432 -6.01 10.81 30.24
C TYR A 432 -7.52 11.01 30.25
#